data_AF-A0AAW2WJN0-F1
#
_entry.id   AF-A0AAW2WJN0-F1
#
_cell.length_a   1.000
_cell.length_b   1.000
_cell.length_c   1.000
_cell.angle_alpha   90.00
_cell.angle_beta   90.00
_cell.angle_gamma   90.00
#
_symmetry.space_group_name_H-M   'P 1'
#
loop_
_entity.id
_entity.type
_entity.pdbx_description
1 polymer ?
#
loop_
_entity_poly.entity_id
_entity_poly.type
_entity_poly.pdbx_seq_one_letter_code
_entity_poly.pdbx_strand_id
1 'polypeptide(L)'
;MESLKPDVCWTSSTDQISPKHPALLLGIGINWTRLCQSAWDQICRPKEEGGLGFHNILVINKALMLKHLWKIVQNDRHSIWVDWILHHRLRNNSLWTFNGSTGSWGWKKIIKLRPVQRGLIYQVGNGTTFKLWQDIWHQQGPLSIAFPRGPEVTGWPLNSFLSRALQHGHWSWPNHNDPDISEIVSQLPLVHQNSPDTIMWRHASGQFSVKSATELIQPPNDRVVWHGLLQGRYKIPRHNFILWLAILEKLSTLDKHWISRGDNGCVLCDGQYVESHDHLFFNCLYTRRCLQIVQRQVGSTGLSRAGSNALNGLVKDGDLNT
;
A
#
# COMPACT_ATOMS: atom_id res chain seq x y z
N MET A 1 -7.58 -15.33 -14.72
CA MET A 1 -7.74 -14.54 -15.95
C MET A 1 -7.64 -13.07 -15.61
N GLU A 2 -6.60 -12.47 -16.17
CA GLU A 2 -6.18 -11.06 -16.24
C GLU A 2 -6.79 -10.08 -15.23
N SER A 3 -5.94 -9.68 -14.29
CA SER A 3 -6.05 -8.42 -13.60
C SER A 3 -5.93 -7.28 -14.61
N LEU A 4 -7.06 -6.75 -15.07
CA LEU A 4 -7.14 -5.37 -15.53
C LEU A 4 -6.75 -4.49 -14.34
N LYS A 5 -5.45 -4.20 -14.20
CA LYS A 5 -5.00 -2.98 -13.56
C LYS A 5 -5.56 -1.86 -14.44
N PRO A 6 -6.43 -0.97 -13.94
CA PRO A 6 -6.60 0.29 -14.62
C PRO A 6 -5.28 1.03 -14.40
N ASP A 7 -4.37 0.94 -15.37
CA ASP A 7 -3.21 1.81 -15.47
C ASP A 7 -3.71 3.22 -15.81
N VAL A 8 -4.34 3.87 -14.81
CA VAL A 8 -4.81 5.25 -14.93
C VAL A 8 -3.57 6.12 -14.89
N CYS A 9 -3.17 6.57 -16.08
CA CYS A 9 -1.99 7.39 -16.28
C CYS A 9 -2.38 8.86 -16.43
N TRP A 10 -1.60 9.78 -15.85
CA TRP A 10 -1.76 11.24 -15.97
C TRP A 10 -0.64 11.83 -16.83
N THR A 11 -1.00 12.69 -17.78
CA THR A 11 -0.07 13.46 -18.63
C THR A 11 -0.30 14.97 -18.45
N SER A 12 0.75 15.78 -18.58
CA SER A 12 0.70 17.24 -18.40
C SER A 12 0.24 18.03 -19.63
N SER A 13 -0.21 17.37 -20.70
CA SER A 13 -0.51 18.05 -21.96
C SER A 13 -1.95 18.58 -21.96
N THR A 14 -2.15 19.80 -21.47
CA THR A 14 -3.45 20.52 -21.58
C THR A 14 -3.65 21.23 -22.92
N ASP A 15 -2.68 21.22 -23.82
CA ASP A 15 -2.79 21.96 -25.09
C ASP A 15 -3.18 21.00 -26.22
N GLN A 16 -4.48 20.66 -26.27
CA GLN A 16 -5.31 20.47 -27.48
C GLN A 16 -6.68 19.92 -27.07
N ILE A 17 -7.53 20.79 -26.52
CA ILE A 17 -8.97 20.54 -26.48
C ILE A 17 -9.53 20.89 -27.86
N SER A 18 -9.64 19.88 -28.73
CA SER A 18 -10.45 19.95 -29.95
C SER A 18 -11.77 19.21 -29.72
N PRO A 19 -12.95 19.78 -30.05
CA PRO A 19 -14.25 19.31 -29.57
C PRO A 19 -14.82 18.12 -30.36
N LYS A 20 -13.98 17.27 -30.94
CA LYS A 20 -14.41 16.15 -31.77
C LYS A 20 -13.67 14.89 -31.35
N HIS A 21 -14.11 14.20 -30.31
CA HIS A 21 -14.09 12.73 -30.20
C HIS A 21 -14.55 12.28 -28.79
N PRO A 22 -15.71 11.59 -28.66
CA PRO A 22 -16.17 10.98 -27.40
C PRO A 22 -15.25 9.86 -26.86
N ALA A 23 -14.22 9.48 -27.62
CA ALA A 23 -13.29 8.39 -27.30
C ALA A 23 -12.34 8.71 -26.11
N LEU A 24 -12.30 9.98 -25.66
CA LEU A 24 -11.47 10.42 -24.53
C LEU A 24 -11.92 9.87 -23.16
N LEU A 25 -13.13 9.31 -23.04
CA LEU A 25 -13.65 8.76 -21.78
C LEU A 25 -13.57 7.23 -21.66
N LEU A 26 -13.28 6.50 -22.75
CA LEU A 26 -13.44 5.03 -22.78
C LEU A 26 -12.22 4.22 -23.25
N GLY A 27 -11.03 4.83 -23.31
CA GLY A 27 -9.78 4.06 -23.29
C GLY A 27 -9.62 3.04 -24.43
N ILE A 28 -9.84 3.45 -25.68
CA ILE A 28 -9.55 2.62 -26.85
C ILE A 28 -8.41 3.26 -27.65
N GLY A 29 -7.28 2.55 -27.77
CA GLY A 29 -6.39 2.68 -28.93
C GLY A 29 -5.08 3.46 -28.79
N ILE A 30 -4.76 4.06 -27.64
CA ILE A 30 -3.44 4.70 -27.43
C ILE A 30 -2.66 3.87 -26.40
N ASN A 31 -1.42 3.51 -26.71
CA ASN A 31 -0.54 2.80 -25.79
C ASN A 31 0.00 3.79 -24.73
N TRP A 32 -0.86 4.14 -23.76
CA TRP A 32 -0.62 5.15 -22.71
C TRP A 32 0.62 4.89 -21.85
N THR A 33 1.11 3.65 -21.83
CA THR A 33 2.34 3.24 -21.14
C THR A 33 3.56 4.05 -21.57
N ARG A 34 3.61 4.53 -22.82
CA ARG A 34 4.73 5.33 -23.36
C ARG A 34 4.64 6.83 -23.10
N LEU A 35 3.48 7.34 -22.69
CA LEU A 35 3.26 8.76 -22.35
C LEU A 35 3.27 8.99 -20.83
N CYS A 36 3.39 7.92 -20.04
CA CYS A 36 3.31 7.98 -18.60
C CYS A 36 4.62 8.41 -17.97
N GLN A 37 4.70 9.67 -17.55
CA GLN A 37 5.88 10.18 -16.85
C GLN A 37 6.01 9.58 -15.44
N SER A 38 4.89 9.25 -14.78
CA SER A 38 4.88 8.69 -13.43
C SER A 38 3.85 7.59 -13.23
N ALA A 39 4.22 6.55 -12.46
CA ALA A 39 3.29 5.51 -12.04
C ALA A 39 2.27 6.04 -11.03
N TRP A 40 1.02 5.57 -11.12
CA TRP A 40 -0.06 5.95 -10.20
C TRP A 40 0.29 5.70 -8.73
N ASP A 41 1.00 4.61 -8.45
CA ASP A 41 1.50 4.30 -7.10
C ASP A 41 2.38 5.43 -6.55
N GLN A 42 3.28 5.99 -7.37
CA GLN A 42 4.18 7.07 -6.96
C GLN A 42 3.42 8.39 -6.73
N ILE A 43 2.42 8.68 -7.57
CA ILE A 43 1.56 9.86 -7.42
C ILE A 43 0.79 9.80 -6.09
N CYS A 44 0.31 8.60 -5.74
CA CYS A 44 -0.48 8.38 -4.55
C CYS A 44 0.31 8.35 -3.23
N ARG A 45 1.64 8.33 -3.28
CA ARG A 45 2.45 8.40 -2.06
C ARG A 45 2.25 9.74 -1.34
N PRO A 46 2.38 9.78 -0.01
CA PRO A 46 2.49 11.03 0.74
C PRO A 46 3.57 11.93 0.15
N LYS A 47 3.43 13.25 0.36
CA LYS A 47 4.43 14.22 -0.14
C LYS A 47 5.79 13.99 0.52
N GLU A 48 5.75 13.61 1.79
CA GLU A 48 6.88 13.24 2.62
C GLU A 48 7.65 12.05 2.05
N GLU A 49 7.01 11.18 1.28
CA GLU A 49 7.60 10.01 0.61
C GLU A 49 7.87 10.26 -0.88
N GLY A 50 7.77 11.52 -1.31
CA GLY A 50 8.04 11.94 -2.69
C GLY A 50 6.90 11.71 -3.68
N GLY A 51 5.67 11.53 -3.19
CA GLY A 51 4.47 11.57 -4.01
C GLY A 51 3.78 12.94 -4.01
N LEU A 52 2.53 12.97 -4.49
CA LEU A 52 1.71 14.18 -4.53
C LEU A 52 0.61 14.19 -3.45
N GLY A 53 0.47 13.09 -2.70
CA GLY A 53 -0.51 12.94 -1.62
C GLY A 53 -1.92 12.58 -2.08
N PHE A 54 -2.08 12.08 -3.31
CA PHE A 54 -3.38 11.58 -3.76
C PHE A 54 -3.72 10.25 -3.09
N HIS A 55 -4.96 10.06 -2.70
CA HIS A 55 -5.36 8.79 -2.12
C HIS A 55 -5.50 7.71 -3.19
N ASN A 56 -4.84 6.56 -2.99
CA ASN A 56 -5.03 5.40 -3.86
C ASN A 56 -6.39 4.75 -3.58
N ILE A 57 -7.39 5.03 -4.42
CA ILE A 57 -8.77 4.53 -4.28
C ILE A 57 -8.81 3.00 -4.24
N LEU A 58 -7.92 2.31 -4.98
CA LEU A 58 -7.88 0.85 -4.98
C LEU A 58 -7.42 0.32 -3.62
N VAL A 59 -6.46 0.99 -2.98
CA VAL A 59 -5.99 0.65 -1.63
C VAL A 59 -7.06 0.95 -0.60
N ILE A 60 -7.70 2.12 -0.66
CA ILE A 60 -8.82 2.47 0.22
C ILE A 60 -9.95 1.46 0.09
N ASN A 61 -10.32 1.07 -1.14
CA ASN A 61 -11.37 0.09 -1.36
C ASN A 61 -11.00 -1.27 -0.74
N LYS A 62 -9.73 -1.72 -0.88
CA LYS A 62 -9.24 -2.92 -0.19
C LYS A 62 -9.33 -2.78 1.34
N ALA A 63 -8.95 -1.64 1.90
CA ALA A 63 -9.04 -1.37 3.33
C ALA A 63 -10.50 -1.35 3.84
N LEU A 64 -11.43 -0.81 3.04
CA LEU A 64 -12.86 -0.83 3.35
C LEU A 64 -13.43 -2.25 3.27
N MET A 65 -13.06 -3.05 2.27
CA MET A 65 -13.41 -4.47 2.24
C MET A 65 -12.82 -5.23 3.43
N LEU A 66 -11.62 -4.87 3.87
CA LEU A 66 -10.99 -5.45 5.05
C LEU A 66 -11.74 -5.11 6.34
N LYS A 67 -12.37 -3.93 6.42
CA LYS A 67 -13.28 -3.58 7.53
C LYS A 67 -14.43 -4.59 7.66
N HIS A 68 -14.98 -5.04 6.53
CA HIS A 68 -16.03 -6.06 6.53
C HIS A 68 -15.50 -7.43 6.95
N LEU A 69 -14.29 -7.81 6.48
CA LEU A 69 -13.62 -9.03 6.95
C LEU A 69 -13.40 -8.97 8.47
N TRP A 70 -12.92 -7.84 8.98
CA TRP A 70 -12.68 -7.62 10.40
C TRP A 70 -13.94 -7.79 11.25
N LYS A 71 -15.08 -7.26 10.80
CA LYS A 71 -16.36 -7.48 11.49
C LYS A 71 -16.77 -8.95 11.57
N ILE A 72 -16.48 -9.72 10.52
CA ILE A 72 -16.73 -11.17 10.52
C ILE A 72 -15.79 -11.88 11.50
N VAL A 73 -14.50 -11.51 11.50
CA VAL A 73 -13.48 -12.05 12.41
C VAL A 73 -13.85 -11.79 13.87
N GLN A 74 -14.31 -10.58 14.20
CA GLN A 74 -14.75 -10.21 15.54
C GLN A 74 -16.08 -10.85 15.95
N ASN A 75 -16.73 -11.63 15.08
CA ASN A 75 -18.04 -12.24 15.35
C ASN A 75 -19.06 -11.17 15.81
N ASP A 76 -19.08 -10.01 15.15
CA ASP A 76 -19.94 -8.87 15.51
C ASP A 76 -21.42 -9.17 15.18
N ARG A 77 -22.11 -9.85 16.11
CA ARG A 77 -23.52 -10.25 15.98
C ARG A 77 -24.49 -9.07 15.99
N HIS A 78 -24.06 -7.85 16.33
CA HIS A 78 -24.90 -6.66 16.22
C HIS A 78 -25.13 -6.27 14.75
N SER A 79 -24.23 -6.69 13.85
CA SER A 79 -24.44 -6.52 12.42
C SER A 79 -25.25 -7.70 11.86
N ILE A 80 -26.50 -7.45 11.47
CA ILE A 80 -27.38 -8.45 10.82
C ILE A 80 -26.67 -9.14 9.64
N TRP A 81 -25.88 -8.38 8.88
CA TRP A 81 -25.11 -8.93 7.76
C TRP A 81 -24.03 -9.93 8.21
N VAL A 82 -23.33 -9.66 9.32
CA VAL A 82 -22.34 -10.58 9.89
C VAL A 82 -23.05 -11.81 10.44
N ASP A 83 -24.12 -11.63 11.21
CA ASP A 83 -24.89 -12.74 11.78
C ASP A 83 -25.41 -13.68 10.69
N TRP A 84 -25.98 -13.12 9.63
CA TRP A 84 -26.42 -13.87 8.46
C TRP A 84 -25.28 -14.64 7.78
N ILE A 85 -24.10 -14.02 7.62
CA ILE A 85 -22.92 -14.70 7.04
C ILE A 85 -22.50 -15.87 7.91
N LEU A 86 -22.39 -15.68 9.22
CA LEU A 86 -21.96 -16.72 10.14
C LEU A 86 -22.93 -17.90 10.11
N HIS A 87 -24.23 -17.63 10.12
CA HIS A 87 -25.27 -18.66 10.14
C HIS A 87 -25.44 -19.37 8.78
N HIS A 88 -25.63 -18.62 7.68
CA HIS A 88 -26.00 -19.19 6.39
C HIS A 88 -24.83 -19.55 5.48
N ARG A 89 -23.72 -18.78 5.55
CA ARG A 89 -22.55 -18.96 4.67
C ARG A 89 -21.49 -19.84 5.34
N LEU A 90 -21.02 -19.47 6.52
CA LEU A 90 -19.96 -20.21 7.20
C LEU A 90 -20.48 -21.50 7.85
N ARG A 91 -21.73 -21.52 8.35
CA ARG A 91 -22.39 -22.72 8.91
C ARG A 91 -21.50 -23.48 9.89
N ASN A 92 -20.97 -22.76 10.89
CA ASN A 92 -20.00 -23.30 11.85
C ASN A 92 -18.69 -23.80 11.22
N ASN A 93 -18.24 -23.30 10.06
CA ASN A 93 -16.86 -23.46 9.61
C ASN A 93 -16.04 -22.22 9.99
N SER A 94 -14.74 -22.40 10.20
CA SER A 94 -13.86 -21.25 10.37
C SER A 94 -13.81 -20.40 9.10
N LEU A 95 -13.74 -19.09 9.28
CA LEU A 95 -13.49 -18.15 8.20
C LEU A 95 -12.22 -18.52 7.43
N TRP A 96 -11.21 -19.13 8.04
CA TRP A 96 -9.88 -19.31 7.45
C TRP A 96 -9.78 -20.57 6.58
N THR A 97 -10.39 -21.67 7.02
CA THR A 97 -10.37 -22.96 6.33
C THR A 97 -11.54 -23.17 5.37
N PHE A 98 -12.62 -22.39 5.50
CA PHE A 98 -13.78 -22.51 4.62
C PHE A 98 -13.44 -22.26 3.14
N ASN A 99 -13.96 -23.09 2.23
CA ASN A 99 -13.82 -22.88 0.78
C ASN A 99 -14.75 -21.77 0.29
N GLY A 100 -14.21 -20.57 0.04
CA GLY A 100 -14.96 -19.41 -0.44
C GLY A 100 -15.12 -19.30 -1.96
N SER A 101 -15.00 -20.41 -2.70
CA SER A 101 -15.12 -20.42 -4.17
C SER A 101 -16.52 -20.03 -4.68
N THR A 102 -17.55 -20.24 -3.88
CA THR A 102 -18.95 -19.92 -4.18
C THR A 102 -19.40 -18.63 -3.48
N GLY A 103 -20.33 -17.90 -4.10
CA GLY A 103 -20.91 -16.68 -3.54
C GLY A 103 -20.85 -15.45 -4.45
N SER A 104 -21.28 -14.30 -3.90
CA SER A 104 -21.32 -13.03 -4.63
C SER A 104 -19.91 -12.51 -4.94
N TRP A 105 -19.81 -11.62 -5.91
CA TRP A 105 -18.53 -10.97 -6.27
C TRP A 105 -17.86 -10.31 -5.06
N GLY A 106 -18.63 -9.58 -4.24
CA GLY A 106 -18.13 -8.93 -3.03
C GLY A 106 -17.62 -9.92 -1.99
N TRP A 107 -18.33 -11.03 -1.76
CA TRP A 107 -17.87 -12.10 -0.87
C TRP A 107 -16.54 -12.70 -1.33
N LYS A 108 -16.40 -13.03 -2.61
CA LYS A 108 -15.16 -13.55 -3.17
C LYS A 108 -14.00 -12.57 -3.00
N LYS A 109 -14.26 -11.25 -3.08
CA LYS A 109 -13.24 -10.22 -2.82
C LYS A 109 -12.85 -10.16 -1.34
N ILE A 110 -13.81 -10.25 -0.41
CA ILE A 110 -13.55 -10.31 1.04
C ILE A 110 -12.72 -11.55 1.38
N ILE A 111 -13.06 -12.73 0.87
CA ILE A 111 -12.31 -13.97 1.11
C ILE A 111 -10.88 -13.89 0.57
N LYS A 112 -10.65 -13.22 -0.57
CA LYS A 112 -9.31 -12.99 -1.10
C LYS A 112 -8.41 -12.14 -0.19
N LEU A 113 -8.97 -11.46 0.81
CA LEU A 113 -8.21 -10.68 1.79
C LEU A 113 -7.74 -11.50 3.01
N ARG A 114 -8.01 -12.81 3.08
CA ARG A 114 -7.51 -13.69 4.15
C ARG A 114 -5.98 -13.63 4.39
N PRO A 115 -5.11 -13.47 3.37
CA PRO A 115 -3.67 -13.33 3.61
C PRO A 115 -3.27 -12.15 4.51
N VAL A 116 -4.19 -11.19 4.73
CA VAL A 116 -4.01 -10.07 5.66
C VAL A 116 -4.05 -10.52 7.14
N GLN A 117 -4.18 -11.81 7.41
CA GLN A 117 -4.02 -12.41 8.74
C GLN A 117 -2.80 -11.93 9.53
N ARG A 118 -1.71 -11.51 8.85
CA ARG A 118 -0.52 -10.93 9.50
C ARG A 118 -0.82 -9.67 10.32
N GLY A 119 -1.87 -8.94 9.95
CA GLY A 119 -2.37 -7.77 10.68
C GLY A 119 -3.22 -8.10 11.91
N LEU A 120 -3.46 -9.38 12.20
CA LEU A 120 -4.26 -9.83 13.32
C LEU A 120 -3.35 -10.40 14.43
N ILE A 121 -3.77 -10.20 15.68
CA ILE A 121 -3.14 -10.79 16.85
C ILE A 121 -4.22 -11.59 17.58
N TYR A 122 -4.04 -12.89 17.64
CA TYR A 122 -4.89 -13.80 18.41
C TYR A 122 -4.34 -13.92 19.82
N GLN A 123 -5.14 -13.59 20.82
CA GLN A 123 -4.82 -13.78 22.23
C GLN A 123 -5.62 -14.95 22.76
N VAL A 124 -4.91 -16.00 23.16
CA VAL A 124 -5.52 -17.20 23.74
C VAL A 124 -5.88 -16.92 25.19
N GLY A 125 -7.16 -17.08 25.51
CA GLY A 125 -7.71 -16.92 26.84
C GLY A 125 -8.21 -18.26 27.38
N ASN A 126 -9.53 -18.41 27.49
CA ASN A 126 -10.18 -19.63 27.98
C ASN A 126 -10.34 -20.75 26.93
N GLY A 127 -10.01 -20.50 25.67
CA GLY A 127 -10.07 -21.46 24.57
C GLY A 127 -11.48 -21.84 24.10
N THR A 128 -12.53 -21.15 24.56
CA THR A 128 -13.92 -21.52 24.25
C THR A 128 -14.42 -20.95 22.92
N THR A 129 -13.77 -19.92 22.39
CA THR A 129 -14.18 -19.26 21.16
C THR A 129 -13.43 -19.81 19.96
N PHE A 130 -12.11 -20.01 20.12
CA PHE A 130 -11.26 -20.43 19.02
C PHE A 130 -11.37 -21.92 18.74
N LYS A 131 -11.41 -22.26 17.46
CA LYS A 131 -11.29 -23.63 17.00
C LYS A 131 -9.84 -24.04 16.90
N LEU A 132 -9.53 -25.17 17.54
CA LEU A 132 -8.19 -25.71 17.65
C LEU A 132 -7.52 -25.85 16.28
N TRP A 133 -8.19 -26.49 15.33
CA TRP A 133 -7.58 -26.83 14.06
C TRP A 133 -7.75 -25.77 12.98
N GLN A 134 -8.80 -24.97 13.06
CA GLN A 134 -9.24 -24.16 11.93
C GLN A 134 -8.92 -22.65 12.07
N ASP A 135 -8.66 -22.16 13.28
CA ASP A 135 -8.35 -20.74 13.52
C ASP A 135 -6.84 -20.47 13.63
N ILE A 136 -6.46 -19.20 13.49
CA ILE A 136 -5.06 -18.73 13.39
C ILE A 136 -4.49 -18.34 14.76
N TRP A 137 -4.82 -19.08 15.80
CA TRP A 137 -4.31 -18.81 17.14
C TRP A 137 -2.83 -19.24 17.30
N HIS A 138 -2.31 -20.05 16.38
CA HIS A 138 -0.92 -20.52 16.34
C HIS A 138 -0.08 -19.78 15.28
N GLN A 139 1.24 -19.68 15.49
CA GLN A 139 2.15 -18.95 14.58
C GLN A 139 2.22 -19.55 13.17
N GLN A 140 2.01 -20.86 13.05
CA GLN A 140 1.95 -21.59 11.77
C GLN A 140 0.62 -21.40 11.02
N GLY A 141 -0.29 -20.59 11.55
CA GLY A 141 -1.64 -20.41 10.99
C GLY A 141 -2.60 -21.52 11.40
N PRO A 142 -3.67 -21.78 10.61
CA PRO A 142 -4.60 -22.87 10.89
C PRO A 142 -3.90 -24.22 10.90
N LEU A 143 -3.92 -24.91 12.04
CA LEU A 143 -3.20 -26.17 12.21
C LEU A 143 -3.67 -27.27 11.25
N SER A 144 -4.93 -27.27 10.81
CA SER A 144 -5.42 -28.23 9.81
C SER A 144 -4.78 -28.05 8.42
N ILE A 145 -4.20 -26.88 8.15
CA ILE A 145 -3.49 -26.60 6.89
C ILE A 145 -2.00 -26.90 7.07
N ALA A 146 -1.40 -26.46 8.18
CA ALA A 146 0.01 -26.68 8.46
C ALA A 146 0.36 -28.14 8.80
N PHE A 147 -0.52 -28.81 9.56
CA PHE A 147 -0.38 -30.19 10.03
C PHE A 147 -1.63 -31.00 9.71
N PRO A 148 -1.82 -31.44 8.44
CA PRO A 148 -3.05 -32.10 8.00
C PRO A 148 -3.39 -33.39 8.76
N ARG A 149 -2.37 -34.08 9.30
CA ARG A 149 -2.51 -35.32 10.09
C ARG A 149 -2.89 -35.07 11.56
N GLY A 150 -2.82 -33.84 12.04
CA GLY A 150 -3.04 -33.49 13.46
C GLY A 150 -4.36 -34.03 14.05
N PRO A 151 -5.52 -33.89 13.38
CA PRO A 151 -6.79 -34.42 13.87
C PRO A 151 -6.79 -35.95 14.04
N GLU A 152 -6.14 -36.68 13.13
CA GLU A 152 -6.04 -38.15 13.18
C GLU A 152 -5.11 -38.59 14.31
N VAL A 153 -3.95 -37.95 14.43
CA VAL A 153 -2.95 -38.26 15.47
C VAL A 153 -3.50 -37.97 16.86
N THR A 154 -4.23 -36.88 17.06
CA THR A 154 -4.79 -36.50 18.38
C THR A 154 -6.12 -37.19 18.70
N GLY A 155 -6.80 -37.74 17.69
CA GLY A 155 -8.17 -38.23 17.81
C GLY A 155 -9.21 -37.12 18.06
N TRP A 156 -8.87 -35.87 17.79
CA TRP A 156 -9.77 -34.73 18.02
C TRP A 156 -10.38 -34.23 16.71
N PRO A 157 -11.72 -34.13 16.62
CA PRO A 157 -12.38 -33.74 15.37
C PRO A 157 -12.01 -32.32 14.94
N LEU A 158 -12.11 -32.04 13.64
CA LEU A 158 -11.71 -30.76 13.04
C LEU A 158 -12.42 -29.52 13.65
N ASN A 159 -13.65 -29.70 14.14
CA ASN A 159 -14.44 -28.64 14.78
C ASN A 159 -14.20 -28.52 16.30
N SER A 160 -13.18 -29.18 16.85
CA SER A 160 -12.83 -29.07 18.28
C SER A 160 -12.43 -27.64 18.65
N PHE A 161 -12.90 -27.17 19.80
CA PHE A 161 -12.47 -25.92 20.41
C PHE A 161 -11.11 -26.05 21.10
N LEU A 162 -10.44 -24.92 21.28
CA LEU A 162 -9.12 -24.83 21.89
C LEU A 162 -9.13 -25.28 23.37
N SER A 163 -10.26 -25.11 24.06
CA SER A 163 -10.50 -25.59 25.43
C SER A 163 -10.33 -27.10 25.60
N ARG A 164 -10.34 -27.87 24.51
CA ARG A 164 -10.01 -29.30 24.54
C ARG A 164 -8.53 -29.55 24.82
N ALA A 165 -7.66 -28.72 24.26
CA ALA A 165 -6.21 -28.76 24.43
C ALA A 165 -5.72 -27.86 25.57
N LEU A 166 -6.56 -26.95 26.05
CA LEU A 166 -6.26 -25.98 27.08
C LEU A 166 -7.14 -26.22 28.31
N GLN A 167 -6.59 -26.87 29.32
CA GLN A 167 -7.31 -27.22 30.55
C GLN A 167 -6.71 -26.49 31.74
N HIS A 168 -7.54 -25.77 32.51
CA HIS A 168 -7.11 -25.00 33.68
C HIS A 168 -5.95 -24.04 33.41
N GLY A 169 -5.87 -23.47 32.20
CA GLY A 169 -4.79 -22.56 31.81
C GLY A 169 -3.47 -23.24 31.41
N HIS A 170 -3.47 -24.58 31.29
CA HIS A 170 -2.32 -25.37 30.87
C HIS A 170 -2.62 -26.14 29.59
N TRP A 171 -1.62 -26.18 28.70
CA TRP A 171 -1.68 -26.94 27.47
C TRP A 171 -1.50 -28.44 27.75
N SER A 172 -2.45 -29.26 27.31
CA SER A 172 -2.44 -30.71 27.47
C SER A 172 -2.74 -31.36 26.13
N TRP A 173 -1.69 -31.71 25.39
CA TRP A 173 -1.78 -32.36 24.07
C TRP A 173 -1.52 -33.86 24.18
N PRO A 174 -2.33 -34.72 23.51
CA PRO A 174 -2.06 -36.14 23.41
C PRO A 174 -0.90 -36.41 22.44
N ASN A 175 -0.26 -37.57 22.56
CA ASN A 175 0.71 -38.08 21.57
C ASN A 175 1.88 -37.13 21.27
N HIS A 176 2.48 -36.54 22.30
CA HIS A 176 3.63 -35.62 22.20
C HIS A 176 4.88 -36.21 21.51
N ASN A 177 4.95 -37.54 21.36
CA ASN A 177 6.04 -38.21 20.64
C ASN A 177 5.92 -38.12 19.12
N ASP A 178 4.75 -37.75 18.59
CA ASP A 178 4.59 -37.52 17.15
C ASP A 178 5.29 -36.20 16.76
N PRO A 179 6.07 -36.17 15.66
CA PRO A 179 6.85 -35.00 15.28
C PRO A 179 5.98 -33.76 15.02
N ASP A 180 4.80 -33.92 14.42
CA ASP A 180 3.91 -32.81 14.10
C ASP A 180 3.38 -32.17 15.41
N ILE A 181 2.99 -33.01 16.37
CA ILE A 181 2.49 -32.54 17.67
C ILE A 181 3.60 -31.93 18.50
N SER A 182 4.79 -32.53 18.52
CA SER A 182 5.95 -31.98 19.21
C SER A 182 6.30 -30.58 18.67
N GLU A 183 6.23 -30.38 17.35
CA GLU A 183 6.47 -29.07 16.74
C GLU A 183 5.41 -28.05 17.14
N ILE A 184 4.12 -28.41 17.10
CA ILE A 184 3.02 -27.54 17.57
C ILE A 184 3.24 -27.13 19.02
N VAL A 185 3.55 -28.10 19.89
CA VAL A 185 3.72 -27.86 21.34
C VAL A 185 4.92 -26.94 21.62
N SER A 186 5.97 -27.01 20.80
CA SER A 186 7.16 -26.17 20.96
C SER A 186 6.92 -24.67 20.74
N GLN A 187 5.82 -24.29 20.08
CA GLN A 187 5.53 -22.90 19.64
C GLN A 187 4.19 -22.39 20.17
N LEU A 188 3.70 -22.95 21.29
CA LEU A 188 2.43 -22.55 21.88
C LEU A 188 2.47 -21.12 22.42
N PRO A 189 1.42 -20.31 22.19
CA PRO A 189 1.35 -18.96 22.73
C PRO A 189 1.11 -18.98 24.24
N LEU A 190 1.46 -17.85 24.88
CA LEU A 190 1.10 -17.57 26.27
C LEU A 190 -0.43 -17.53 26.42
N VAL A 191 -0.92 -18.08 27.53
CA VAL A 191 -2.34 -18.14 27.85
C VAL A 191 -2.67 -17.02 28.83
N HIS A 192 -3.62 -16.17 28.45
CA HIS A 192 -4.16 -15.13 29.32
C HIS A 192 -5.25 -15.74 30.21
N GLN A 193 -4.85 -16.23 31.38
CA GLN A 193 -5.77 -16.87 32.33
C GLN A 193 -6.89 -15.92 32.74
N ASN A 194 -8.10 -16.45 32.92
CA ASN A 194 -9.32 -15.72 33.32
C ASN A 194 -9.81 -14.63 32.35
N SER A 195 -9.26 -14.54 31.13
CA SER A 195 -9.81 -13.72 30.05
C SER A 195 -10.44 -14.57 28.95
N PRO A 196 -11.48 -14.08 28.25
CA PRO A 196 -11.97 -14.74 27.04
C PRO A 196 -10.92 -14.68 25.93
N ASP A 197 -11.04 -15.58 24.96
CA ASP A 197 -10.29 -15.49 23.70
C ASP A 197 -10.60 -14.18 22.98
N THR A 198 -9.58 -13.43 22.58
CA THR A 198 -9.76 -12.14 21.88
C THR A 198 -8.88 -12.03 20.64
N ILE A 199 -9.36 -11.26 19.66
CA ILE A 199 -8.60 -10.93 18.45
C ILE A 199 -8.40 -9.42 18.43
N MET A 200 -7.16 -8.99 18.28
CA MET A 200 -6.74 -7.59 18.23
C MET A 200 -6.20 -7.25 16.85
N TRP A 201 -6.36 -5.98 16.47
CA TRP A 201 -5.73 -5.43 15.27
C TRP A 201 -4.26 -5.07 15.60
N ARG A 202 -3.31 -5.50 14.78
CA ARG A 202 -1.87 -5.20 14.93
C ARG A 202 -1.60 -3.74 14.62
N HIS A 203 -1.86 -2.89 15.61
CA HIS A 203 -1.64 -1.45 15.58
C HIS A 203 -1.50 -0.94 17.02
N ALA A 204 -0.91 0.24 17.23
CA ALA A 204 -0.67 0.80 18.56
C ALA A 204 -1.95 0.91 19.42
N SER A 205 -3.10 1.15 18.77
CA SER A 205 -4.40 1.23 19.45
C SER A 205 -5.07 -0.12 19.71
N GLY A 206 -4.57 -1.22 19.13
CA GLY A 206 -5.25 -2.53 19.14
C GLY A 206 -6.57 -2.58 18.33
N GLN A 207 -7.02 -1.45 17.79
CA GLN A 207 -8.30 -1.29 17.12
C GLN A 207 -8.14 -1.13 15.61
N PHE A 208 -9.10 -1.66 14.86
CA PHE A 208 -9.14 -1.51 13.41
C PHE A 208 -9.55 -0.09 13.00
N SER A 209 -8.80 0.50 12.08
CA SER A 209 -9.20 1.68 11.33
C SER A 209 -8.90 1.49 9.85
N VAL A 210 -9.61 2.23 8.98
CA VAL A 210 -9.31 2.20 7.53
C VAL A 210 -7.90 2.73 7.25
N LYS A 211 -7.42 3.68 8.06
CA LYS A 211 -6.05 4.20 7.97
C LYS A 211 -5.02 3.13 8.28
N SER A 212 -5.12 2.47 9.44
CA SER A 212 -4.20 1.39 9.83
C SER A 212 -4.26 0.18 8.88
N ALA A 213 -5.42 -0.09 8.28
CA ALA A 213 -5.56 -1.09 7.22
C ALA A 213 -4.85 -0.68 5.92
N THR A 214 -4.89 0.61 5.57
CA THR A 214 -4.19 1.16 4.41
C THR A 214 -2.68 1.08 4.60
N GLU A 215 -2.17 1.43 5.78
CA GLU A 215 -0.74 1.31 6.15
C GLU A 215 -0.26 -0.15 6.14
N LEU A 216 -1.13 -1.11 6.50
CA LEU A 216 -0.78 -2.53 6.39
C LEU A 216 -0.70 -3.02 4.94
N ILE A 217 -1.56 -2.50 4.06
CA ILE A 217 -1.59 -2.88 2.62
C ILE A 217 -0.46 -2.20 1.86
N GLN A 218 -0.17 -0.95 2.20
CA GLN A 218 0.87 -0.11 1.63
C GLN A 218 1.70 0.47 2.78
N PRO A 219 2.77 -0.24 3.19
CA PRO A 219 3.69 0.24 4.21
C PRO A 219 4.28 1.60 3.81
N PRO A 220 4.53 2.49 4.78
CA PRO A 220 5.17 3.78 4.50
C PRO A 220 6.57 3.56 3.91
N ASN A 221 6.93 4.39 2.94
CA ASN A 221 8.28 4.41 2.37
C ASN A 221 9.18 5.39 3.15
N ASP A 222 10.47 5.37 2.81
CA ASP A 222 11.42 6.35 3.30
C ASP A 222 11.02 7.77 2.93
N ARG A 223 11.28 8.68 3.87
CA ARG A 223 11.00 10.10 3.66
C ARG A 223 12.03 10.71 2.72
N VAL A 224 11.57 11.57 1.83
CA VAL A 224 12.42 12.36 0.96
C VAL A 224 12.68 13.73 1.58
N VAL A 225 13.92 14.18 1.56
CA VAL A 225 14.34 15.48 2.13
C VAL A 225 13.74 16.67 1.38
N TRP A 226 13.45 16.52 0.08
CA TRP A 226 12.93 17.58 -0.79
C TRP A 226 11.43 17.84 -0.70
N HIS A 227 10.69 17.07 0.11
CA HIS A 227 9.24 17.22 0.22
C HIS A 227 8.81 18.65 0.61
N GLY A 228 9.63 19.34 1.39
CA GLY A 228 9.45 20.74 1.79
C GLY A 228 9.33 21.70 0.61
N LEU A 229 10.05 21.47 -0.49
CA LEU A 229 9.93 22.27 -1.72
C LEU A 229 8.52 22.21 -2.31
N LEU A 230 7.81 21.10 -2.09
CA LEU A 230 6.42 20.91 -2.49
C LEU A 230 5.40 21.33 -1.42
N GLN A 231 5.84 21.78 -0.25
CA GLN A 231 5.02 22.35 0.84
C GLN A 231 5.17 23.89 0.95
N GLY A 232 4.13 24.63 1.39
CA GLY A 232 4.09 26.11 1.40
C GLY A 232 2.73 26.76 1.09
N ARG A 233 2.56 28.06 1.42
CA ARG A 233 1.26 28.78 1.43
C ARG A 233 0.78 29.29 0.07
N TYR A 234 1.67 29.63 -0.86
CA TYR A 234 1.32 30.21 -2.17
C TYR A 234 1.70 29.25 -3.29
N LYS A 235 0.78 28.35 -3.66
CA LYS A 235 1.06 27.29 -4.63
C LYS A 235 0.06 27.28 -5.77
N ILE A 236 0.60 27.37 -6.99
CA ILE A 236 -0.14 27.08 -8.22
C ILE A 236 0.11 25.59 -8.52
N PRO A 237 -0.93 24.72 -8.50
CA PRO A 237 -0.77 23.26 -8.65
C PRO A 237 0.04 22.84 -9.87
N ARG A 238 -0.12 23.53 -11.01
CA ARG A 238 0.62 23.29 -12.25
C ARG A 238 2.13 23.36 -12.05
N HIS A 239 2.62 24.40 -11.37
CA HIS A 239 4.07 24.60 -11.16
C HIS A 239 4.67 23.56 -10.22
N ASN A 240 3.94 23.17 -9.17
CA ASN A 240 4.38 22.09 -8.29
C ASN A 240 4.46 20.74 -9.01
N PHE A 241 3.50 20.46 -9.90
CA PHE A 241 3.51 19.22 -10.67
C PHE A 241 4.73 19.16 -11.59
N ILE A 242 5.03 20.26 -12.28
CA ILE A 242 6.23 20.39 -13.12
C ILE A 242 7.51 20.26 -12.28
N LEU A 243 7.57 20.93 -11.12
CA LEU A 243 8.71 20.83 -10.21
C LEU A 243 8.90 19.40 -9.67
N TRP A 244 7.82 18.72 -9.29
CA TRP A 244 7.85 17.33 -8.85
C TRP A 244 8.37 16.41 -9.96
N LEU A 245 7.94 16.60 -11.20
CA LEU A 245 8.50 15.88 -12.36
C LEU A 245 9.96 16.23 -12.62
N ALA A 246 10.38 17.49 -12.38
CA ALA A 246 11.77 17.91 -12.53
C ALA A 246 12.68 17.21 -11.52
N ILE A 247 12.28 17.21 -10.24
CA ILE A 247 13.01 16.56 -9.14
C ILE A 247 13.16 15.05 -9.38
N LEU A 248 12.14 14.42 -9.94
CA LEU A 248 12.17 12.99 -10.27
C LEU A 248 12.81 12.69 -11.63
N GLU A 249 13.39 13.69 -12.32
CA GLU A 249 13.98 13.56 -13.66
C GLU A 249 13.01 12.98 -14.70
N LYS A 250 11.73 13.26 -14.54
CA LYS A 250 10.62 12.70 -15.34
C LYS A 250 10.02 13.66 -16.35
N LEU A 251 10.42 14.94 -16.35
CA LEU A 251 10.08 15.85 -17.46
C LEU A 251 10.58 15.28 -18.79
N SER A 252 9.84 15.58 -19.85
CA SER A 252 10.19 15.21 -21.22
C SER A 252 11.26 16.17 -21.74
N THR A 253 12.51 15.70 -21.84
CA THR A 253 13.67 16.43 -22.37
C THR A 253 14.21 15.70 -23.60
N LEU A 254 14.84 16.43 -24.54
CA LEU A 254 15.29 15.87 -25.82
C LEU A 254 16.56 15.01 -25.72
N ASP A 255 17.15 14.82 -24.54
CA ASP A 255 18.18 13.81 -24.26
C ASP A 255 17.59 12.38 -24.13
N LYS A 256 16.27 12.26 -23.96
CA LYS A 256 15.58 10.98 -23.87
C LYS A 256 15.29 10.43 -25.27
N HIS A 257 16.02 9.38 -25.62
CA HIS A 257 16.03 8.71 -26.94
C HIS A 257 14.65 8.33 -27.51
N TRP A 258 13.63 8.15 -26.68
CA TRP A 258 12.27 7.83 -27.13
C TRP A 258 11.40 9.05 -27.47
N ILE A 259 11.89 10.27 -27.14
CA ILE A 259 11.26 11.57 -27.41
C ILE A 259 11.92 12.20 -28.65
N SER A 260 13.24 12.08 -28.76
CA SER A 260 14.04 12.61 -29.86
C SER A 260 13.61 12.04 -31.22
N ARG A 261 13.15 12.92 -32.11
CA ARG A 261 12.88 12.61 -33.53
C ARG A 261 13.74 13.45 -34.48
N GLY A 262 14.87 13.97 -34.03
CA GLY A 262 15.70 14.89 -34.82
C GLY A 262 16.74 15.60 -33.97
N ASP A 263 16.91 16.91 -34.21
CA ASP A 263 17.79 17.78 -33.45
C ASP A 263 17.39 17.81 -31.96
N ASN A 264 18.37 17.55 -31.09
CA ASN A 264 18.20 17.50 -29.64
C ASN A 264 18.75 18.77 -28.96
N GLY A 265 19.08 19.79 -29.74
CA GLY A 265 19.53 21.09 -29.24
C GLY A 265 18.47 21.79 -28.39
N CYS A 266 18.91 22.45 -27.32
CA CYS A 266 18.06 23.23 -26.44
C CYS A 266 17.59 24.52 -27.13
N VAL A 267 16.27 24.70 -27.21
CA VAL A 267 15.64 25.87 -27.83
C VAL A 267 15.97 27.18 -27.11
N LEU A 268 16.27 27.12 -25.81
CA LEU A 268 16.55 28.32 -25.00
C LEU A 268 17.96 28.88 -25.22
N CYS A 269 18.87 28.11 -25.80
CA CYS A 269 20.23 28.56 -26.13
C CYS A 269 20.57 28.36 -27.61
N ASP A 270 19.55 28.43 -28.47
CA ASP A 270 19.68 28.32 -29.93
C ASP A 270 20.42 27.05 -30.39
N GLY A 271 20.18 25.93 -29.69
CA GLY A 271 20.75 24.63 -30.04
C GLY A 271 22.24 24.45 -29.66
N GLN A 272 22.83 25.37 -28.89
CA GLN A 272 24.26 25.28 -28.51
C GLN A 272 24.62 24.03 -27.69
N TYR A 273 23.65 23.47 -26.95
CA TYR A 273 23.83 22.29 -26.11
C TYR A 273 22.61 21.36 -26.22
N VAL A 274 22.79 20.08 -25.92
CA VAL A 274 21.69 19.10 -25.84
C VAL A 274 20.73 19.47 -24.69
N GLU A 275 19.43 19.37 -24.95
CA GLU A 275 18.40 19.60 -23.94
C GLU A 275 18.30 18.43 -22.96
N SER A 276 18.92 18.58 -21.79
CA SER A 276 18.75 17.72 -20.61
C SER A 276 18.18 18.51 -19.43
N HIS A 277 17.71 17.84 -18.37
CA HIS A 277 17.25 18.53 -17.14
C HIS A 277 18.31 19.46 -16.56
N ASP A 278 19.54 18.98 -16.43
CA ASP A 278 20.66 19.77 -15.91
C ASP A 278 20.92 21.00 -16.76
N HIS A 279 20.88 20.85 -18.09
CA HIS A 279 21.03 21.99 -18.99
C HIS A 279 19.85 22.96 -18.84
N LEU A 280 18.62 22.47 -18.96
CA LEU A 280 17.41 23.28 -18.95
C LEU A 280 17.30 24.14 -17.69
N PHE A 281 17.60 23.57 -16.51
CA PHE A 281 17.41 24.26 -15.23
C PHE A 281 18.66 25.00 -14.71
N PHE A 282 19.88 24.53 -15.00
CA PHE A 282 21.09 25.07 -14.34
C PHE A 282 22.19 25.52 -15.30
N ASN A 283 22.43 24.81 -16.40
CA ASN A 283 23.56 25.14 -17.29
C ASN A 283 23.18 26.07 -18.45
N CYS A 284 21.91 26.17 -18.83
CA CYS A 284 21.44 27.02 -19.93
C CYS A 284 21.68 28.51 -19.61
N LEU A 285 22.36 29.21 -20.54
CA LEU A 285 22.67 30.64 -20.41
C LEU A 285 21.41 31.49 -20.20
N TYR A 286 20.33 31.16 -20.92
CA TYR A 286 19.04 31.84 -20.77
C TYR A 286 18.44 31.62 -19.38
N THR A 287 18.30 30.36 -18.95
CA THR A 287 17.73 30.04 -17.63
C THR A 287 18.54 30.67 -16.49
N ARG A 288 19.87 30.67 -16.58
CA ARG A 288 20.74 31.33 -15.57
C ARG A 288 20.46 32.83 -15.46
N ARG A 289 20.23 33.53 -16.58
CA ARG A 289 19.84 34.95 -16.57
C ARG A 289 18.49 35.15 -15.88
N CYS A 290 17.51 34.30 -16.17
CA CYS A 290 16.21 34.34 -15.51
C CYS A 290 16.34 34.14 -13.98
N LEU A 291 17.11 33.14 -13.55
CA LEU A 291 17.35 32.87 -12.12
C LEU A 291 18.03 34.05 -11.42
N GLN A 292 18.99 34.71 -12.06
CA GLN A 292 19.62 35.92 -11.52
C GLN A 292 18.63 37.07 -11.30
N ILE A 293 17.68 37.27 -12.21
CA ILE A 293 16.63 38.29 -12.07
C ILE A 293 15.75 37.95 -10.87
N VAL A 294 15.31 36.70 -10.74
CA VAL A 294 14.49 36.24 -9.61
C VAL A 294 15.23 36.36 -8.28
N GLN A 295 16.50 35.97 -8.21
CA GLN A 295 17.34 36.10 -7.01
C GLN A 295 17.41 37.54 -6.52
N ARG A 296 17.57 38.51 -7.43
CA ARG A 296 17.60 39.94 -7.10
C ARG A 296 16.27 40.42 -6.51
N GLN A 297 15.15 39.89 -6.96
CA GLN A 297 13.81 40.26 -6.48
C GLN A 297 13.46 39.61 -5.14
N VAL A 298 13.96 38.40 -4.88
CA VAL A 298 13.64 37.62 -3.66
C VAL A 298 14.64 37.89 -2.52
N GLY A 299 15.77 38.57 -2.79
CA GLY A 299 16.76 38.94 -1.79
C GLY A 299 17.59 37.78 -1.24
N SER A 300 17.55 36.60 -1.89
CA SER A 300 18.28 35.40 -1.47
C SER A 300 19.51 35.15 -2.35
N THR A 301 20.68 35.13 -1.72
CA THR A 301 22.01 34.91 -2.34
C THR A 301 22.36 33.43 -2.55
N GLY A 302 21.48 32.48 -2.19
CA GLY A 302 21.81 31.06 -2.05
C GLY A 302 21.80 30.18 -3.31
N LEU A 303 21.24 30.62 -4.43
CA LEU A 303 21.05 29.75 -5.61
C LEU A 303 22.27 29.69 -6.57
N SER A 304 23.44 30.21 -6.17
CA SER A 304 24.57 30.46 -7.07
C SER A 304 25.54 29.28 -7.29
N ARG A 305 25.44 28.15 -6.59
CA ARG A 305 26.40 27.04 -6.75
C ARG A 305 25.71 25.69 -6.83
N ALA A 306 25.01 25.45 -7.93
CA ALA A 306 24.46 24.15 -8.22
C ALA A 306 25.17 23.64 -9.49
N GLY A 307 26.22 22.84 -9.31
CA GLY A 307 26.87 22.08 -10.38
C GLY A 307 25.98 20.92 -10.84
N SER A 308 26.51 20.00 -11.64
CA SER A 308 25.86 18.84 -12.30
C SER A 308 25.12 17.82 -11.43
N ASN A 309 24.73 18.20 -10.20
CA ASN A 309 23.85 17.49 -9.28
C ASN A 309 22.89 18.47 -8.58
N ALA A 310 22.54 19.59 -9.21
CA ALA A 310 21.85 20.71 -8.60
C ALA A 310 20.45 20.38 -8.06
N LEU A 311 19.68 19.53 -8.75
CA LEU A 311 18.39 19.04 -8.24
C LEU A 311 18.62 18.15 -7.01
N ASN A 312 19.61 17.25 -7.05
CA ASN A 312 20.04 16.45 -5.90
C ASN A 312 20.68 17.30 -4.77
N GLY A 313 21.18 18.50 -5.09
CA GLY A 313 21.70 19.50 -4.17
C GLY A 313 20.59 20.29 -3.50
N LEU A 314 19.60 20.78 -4.24
CA LEU A 314 18.36 21.38 -3.70
C LEU A 314 17.58 20.40 -2.83
N VAL A 315 17.70 19.10 -3.14
CA VAL A 315 17.22 17.99 -2.34
C VAL A 315 17.97 17.90 -1.01
N LYS A 316 19.30 18.07 -0.99
CA LYS A 316 20.14 18.02 0.22
C LYS A 316 20.14 19.31 1.04
N ASP A 317 19.96 20.47 0.39
CA ASP A 317 19.99 21.81 1.01
C ASP A 317 18.61 22.26 1.54
N GLY A 318 17.58 21.41 1.42
CA GLY A 318 16.26 21.62 2.02
C GLY A 318 16.25 21.68 3.56
N ASP A 319 17.39 21.50 4.21
CA ASP A 319 17.60 21.65 5.67
C ASP A 319 17.62 23.11 6.16
N LEU A 320 17.35 24.10 5.30
CA LEU A 320 17.29 25.51 5.69
C LEU A 320 15.91 26.11 5.41
N ASN A 321 14.92 25.73 6.22
CA ASN A 321 14.03 26.66 6.94
C ASN A 321 12.83 25.92 7.55
N THR A 322 12.72 26.05 8.87
CA THR A 322 11.49 25.99 9.68
C THR A 322 10.33 26.80 9.09
#